data_AF-I3SXE8-F1
#
_entry.id   AF-I3SXE8-F1
#
_cell.length_a   1.000
_cell.length_b   1.000
_cell.length_c   1.000
_cell.angle_alpha   90.00
_cell.angle_beta   90.00
_cell.angle_gamma   90.00
#
_symmetry.space_group_name_H-M   'P 1'
#
loop_
_entity.id
_entity.type
_entity.pdbx_description
1 polymer ?
#
loop_
_entity_poly.entity_id
_entity_poly.type
_entity_poly.pdbx_seq_one_letter_code
_entity_poly.pdbx_strand_id
1 'polypeptide(L)'
;MASETNYPYKETDEKCKFKKESKHVAEIKGYEKVPSNSENDFLKAVANQPVSVYVDAGDYVFQFYSGGIFTGKCGTDTDHVVLLLVMVYHLIILSIG
;
A
#
# COMPACT_ATOMS: atom_id res chain seq x y z
N MET A 1 -2.73 -4.93 18.52
CA MET A 1 -2.23 -3.61 18.05
C MET A 1 -2.63 -2.50 19.01
N ALA A 2 -1.70 -1.65 19.46
CA ALA A 2 -1.99 -0.47 20.27
C ALA A 2 -2.48 0.72 19.42
N SER A 3 -3.18 1.69 20.01
CA SER A 3 -3.50 2.96 19.34
C SER A 3 -2.29 3.89 19.28
N GLU A 4 -2.29 4.78 18.29
CA GLU A 4 -1.24 5.81 18.11
C GLU A 4 -1.08 6.69 19.35
N THR A 5 -2.17 7.10 20.00
CA THR A 5 -2.11 7.87 21.25
C THR A 5 -1.37 7.14 22.37
N ASN A 6 -1.47 5.80 22.42
CA ASN A 6 -0.83 4.97 23.44
C ASN A 6 0.61 4.58 23.07
N TYR A 7 0.88 4.35 21.79
CA TYR A 7 2.20 4.05 21.22
C TYR A 7 2.48 4.97 20.02
N PRO A 8 2.91 6.22 20.26
CA PRO A 8 3.10 7.19 19.19
C PRO A 8 4.37 6.93 18.38
N TYR A 9 4.34 7.29 17.11
CA TYR A 9 5.45 7.25 16.18
C TYR A 9 6.61 8.14 16.66
N LYS A 10 7.85 7.69 16.40
CA LYS A 10 9.09 8.30 16.88
C LYS A 10 10.18 8.46 15.83
N GLU A 11 9.93 8.07 14.59
CA GLU A 11 10.90 8.15 13.48
C GLU A 11 12.24 7.43 13.75
N THR A 12 12.32 6.66 14.84
CA THR A 12 13.54 5.99 15.31
C THR A 12 13.17 4.67 15.97
N ASP A 13 14.03 3.67 15.80
CA ASP A 13 13.86 2.37 16.42
C ASP A 13 14.13 2.47 17.93
N GLU A 14 13.06 2.30 18.71
CA GLU A 14 13.15 2.18 20.17
C GLU A 14 13.00 0.71 20.60
N LYS A 15 13.43 0.42 21.83
CA LYS A 15 13.11 -0.86 22.47
C LYS A 15 11.58 -1.02 22.58
N CYS A 16 11.09 -2.21 22.26
CA CYS A 16 9.67 -2.54 22.39
C CYS A 16 9.13 -2.26 23.80
N LYS A 17 8.09 -1.43 23.89
CA LYS A 17 7.42 -1.07 25.14
C LYS A 17 6.22 -2.01 25.36
N PHE A 18 6.48 -3.26 25.75
CA PHE A 18 5.45 -4.32 25.89
C PHE A 18 4.20 -3.92 26.67
N LYS A 19 4.34 -3.22 27.81
CA LYS A 19 3.19 -2.76 28.62
C LYS A 19 2.26 -1.79 27.87
N LYS A 20 2.81 -1.03 26.91
CA LYS A 20 2.03 -0.15 26.05
C LYS A 20 1.43 -0.96 24.91
N GLU A 21 2.23 -1.79 24.24
CA GLU A 21 1.80 -2.64 23.12
C GLU A 21 0.60 -3.54 23.49
N SER A 22 0.62 -4.13 24.69
CA SER A 22 -0.41 -5.04 25.18
C SER A 22 -1.79 -4.39 25.41
N LYS A 23 -1.92 -3.07 25.31
CA LYS A 23 -3.22 -2.37 25.36
C LYS A 23 -3.82 -2.35 23.96
N HIS A 24 -4.26 -3.52 23.50
CA HIS A 24 -4.75 -3.67 22.15
C HIS A 24 -6.10 -2.97 21.95
N VAL A 25 -6.23 -2.24 20.84
CA VAL A 25 -7.49 -1.64 20.37
C VAL A 25 -8.06 -2.37 19.15
N ALA A 26 -7.23 -3.16 18.49
CA ALA A 26 -7.60 -3.97 17.34
C ALA A 26 -6.70 -5.23 17.25
N GLU A 27 -7.24 -6.26 16.61
CA GLU A 27 -6.61 -7.53 16.32
C GLU A 27 -6.91 -7.93 14.88
N ILE A 28 -5.89 -8.35 14.15
CA ILE A 28 -6.01 -8.88 12.79
C ILE A 28 -6.10 -10.40 12.89
N LYS A 29 -7.16 -10.99 12.36
CA LYS A 29 -7.38 -12.45 12.43
C LYS A 29 -6.54 -13.24 11.43
N GLY A 30 -6.05 -12.59 10.39
CA GLY A 30 -5.27 -13.21 9.34
C GLY A 30 -4.86 -12.22 8.25
N TYR A 31 -3.99 -12.68 7.36
CA TYR A 31 -3.58 -11.97 6.17
C TYR A 31 -3.43 -12.98 5.03
N GLU A 32 -3.49 -12.49 3.79
CA GLU A 32 -3.25 -13.27 2.60
C GLU A 32 -2.27 -12.55 1.68
N LYS A 33 -1.57 -13.32 0.86
CA LYS A 33 -0.75 -12.79 -0.22
C LYS A 33 -1.53 -12.93 -1.52
N VAL A 34 -1.74 -11.81 -2.20
CA VAL A 34 -2.24 -11.84 -3.57
C VAL A 34 -1.23 -12.56 -4.46
N PRO A 35 -1.65 -13.44 -5.38
CA PRO A 35 -0.77 -14.04 -6.37
C PRO A 35 0.05 -12.98 -7.11
N SER A 36 1.37 -13.13 -7.11
CA SER A 36 2.26 -12.19 -7.80
C SER A 36 2.06 -12.25 -9.32
N ASN A 37 2.29 -11.11 -9.98
CA ASN A 37 2.24 -10.98 -11.44
C ASN A 37 0.87 -11.30 -12.08
N SER A 38 -0.23 -11.15 -11.33
CA SER A 38 -1.61 -11.28 -11.82
C SER A 38 -2.39 -10.01 -11.54
N GLU A 39 -2.51 -9.13 -12.55
CA GLU A 39 -3.31 -7.90 -12.43
C GLU A 39 -4.77 -8.21 -12.10
N ASN A 40 -5.31 -9.31 -12.62
CA ASN A 40 -6.69 -9.72 -12.38
C ASN A 40 -6.93 -10.13 -10.91
N ASP A 41 -6.03 -10.93 -10.32
CA ASP A 41 -6.18 -11.30 -8.90
C ASP A 41 -5.90 -10.11 -7.99
N PHE A 42 -4.99 -9.22 -8.39
CA PHE A 42 -4.74 -7.96 -7.70
C PHE A 42 -5.96 -7.04 -7.71
N LEU A 43 -6.63 -6.88 -8.85
CA LEU A 43 -7.89 -6.15 -8.94
C LEU A 43 -8.96 -6.69 -8.01
N LYS A 44 -9.15 -8.01 -7.98
CA LYS A 44 -10.13 -8.64 -7.10
C LYS A 44 -9.81 -8.33 -5.64
N ALA A 45 -8.54 -8.39 -5.24
CA ALA A 45 -8.13 -8.06 -3.88
C ALA A 45 -8.44 -6.60 -3.53
N VAL A 46 -8.07 -5.65 -4.40
CA VAL A 46 -8.28 -4.21 -4.18
C VAL A 46 -9.76 -3.84 -4.18
N ALA A 47 -10.59 -4.53 -4.98
CA ALA A 47 -12.04 -4.35 -4.97
C ALA A 47 -12.69 -4.77 -3.63
N ASN A 48 -12.04 -5.65 -2.86
CA ASN A 48 -12.55 -6.12 -1.57
C ASN A 48 -12.03 -5.29 -0.39
N GLN A 49 -10.78 -4.85 -0.42
CA GLN A 49 -10.16 -4.08 0.66
C GLN A 49 -8.88 -3.36 0.21
N PRO A 50 -8.39 -2.36 0.96
CA PRO A 50 -7.06 -1.81 0.75
C PRO A 50 -5.97 -2.89 0.78
N VAL A 51 -5.00 -2.78 -0.13
CA VAL A 51 -3.90 -3.76 -0.29
C VAL A 51 -2.56 -3.06 -0.10
N SER A 52 -1.70 -3.64 0.74
CA SER A 52 -0.30 -3.21 0.86
C SER A 52 0.50 -3.71 -0.34
N VAL A 53 1.25 -2.82 -1.01
CA VAL A 53 2.04 -3.14 -2.20
C VAL A 53 3.44 -2.58 -2.14
N TYR A 54 4.37 -3.28 -2.78
CA TYR A 54 5.74 -2.84 -3.01
C TYR A 54 5.84 -2.07 -4.33
N VAL A 55 6.56 -0.96 -4.33
CA VAL A 55 6.81 -0.11 -5.51
C VAL A 55 8.28 0.28 -5.57
N ASP A 56 8.79 0.51 -6.78
CA ASP A 56 10.06 1.20 -7.00
C ASP A 56 9.77 2.72 -7.03
N ALA A 57 10.25 3.40 -5.99
CA ALA A 57 10.09 4.85 -5.81
C ALA A 57 11.43 5.59 -5.68
N GLY A 58 12.53 4.93 -6.06
CA GLY A 58 13.88 5.51 -6.00
C GLY A 58 14.15 6.56 -7.09
N ASP A 59 13.40 6.54 -8.19
CA ASP A 59 13.60 7.43 -9.33
C ASP A 59 13.19 8.90 -9.05
N TYR A 60 13.98 9.85 -9.56
CA TYR A 60 13.73 11.28 -9.42
C TYR A 60 12.35 11.68 -9.98
N VAL A 61 11.89 11.06 -11.06
CA VAL A 61 10.57 11.35 -11.65
C VAL A 61 9.45 11.00 -10.66
N PHE A 62 9.61 9.97 -9.83
CA PHE A 62 8.65 9.64 -8.78
C PHE A 62 8.72 10.64 -7.62
N GLN A 63 9.93 11.02 -7.19
CA GLN A 63 10.12 11.97 -6.08
C GLN A 63 9.48 13.35 -6.32
N PHE A 64 9.53 13.84 -7.57
CA PHE A 64 8.98 15.15 -7.95
C PHE A 64 7.62 15.05 -8.66
N TYR A 65 6.98 13.87 -8.62
CA TYR A 65 5.64 13.68 -9.15
C TYR A 65 4.63 14.57 -8.42
N SER A 66 3.77 15.24 -9.17
CA SER A 66 2.81 16.23 -8.62
C SER A 66 1.36 16.03 -9.07
N GLY A 67 1.08 15.15 -10.04
CA GLY A 67 -0.29 14.84 -10.45
C GLY A 67 -0.43 14.15 -11.80
N GLY A 68 -1.66 13.70 -12.08
CA GLY A 68 -2.01 12.96 -13.30
C GLY A 68 -2.01 11.44 -13.12
N ILE A 69 -1.65 10.72 -14.18
CA ILE A 69 -1.35 9.29 -14.14
C ILE A 69 0.16 9.17 -14.32
N PHE A 70 0.84 8.53 -13.38
CA PHE A 70 2.27 8.31 -13.48
C PHE A 70 2.58 7.29 -14.58
N THR A 71 3.25 7.72 -15.65
CA THR A 71 3.74 6.86 -16.76
C THR A 71 5.26 6.91 -16.90
N GLY A 72 5.95 7.30 -15.82
CA GLY A 72 7.41 7.32 -15.77
C GLY A 72 8.00 5.91 -15.83
N LYS A 73 9.32 5.82 -15.99
CA LYS A 73 10.00 4.53 -15.87
C LYS A 73 9.86 4.01 -14.43
N CYS A 74 9.64 2.71 -14.31
CA CYS A 74 9.70 1.98 -13.05
C CYS A 74 10.44 0.66 -13.27
N GLY A 75 11.12 0.18 -12.23
CA GLY A 75 11.75 -1.12 -12.18
C GLY A 75 10.98 -2.12 -11.31
N THR A 76 11.58 -3.29 -11.14
CA THR A 76 11.11 -4.32 -10.19
C THR A 76 11.94 -4.34 -8.90
N ASP A 77 12.94 -3.47 -8.78
CA ASP A 77 13.77 -3.30 -7.59
C ASP A 77 13.01 -2.44 -6.57
N THR A 78 11.92 -3.01 -6.04
CA THR A 78 11.01 -2.29 -5.14
C THR A 78 11.68 -1.94 -3.82
N ASP A 79 11.56 -0.68 -3.41
CA ASP A 79 12.24 -0.11 -2.24
C ASP A 79 11.27 0.59 -1.28
N HIS A 80 10.00 0.75 -1.66
CA HIS A 80 8.96 1.39 -0.83
C HIS A 80 7.69 0.54 -0.75
N VAL A 81 6.98 0.65 0.38
CA VAL A 81 5.67 0.01 0.61
C VAL A 81 4.61 1.09 0.71
N VAL A 82 3.52 0.94 -0.05
CA VAL A 82 2.39 1.88 -0.06
C VAL A 82 1.07 1.14 0.12
N LEU A 83 0.04 1.89 0.51
CA LEU A 83 -1.34 1.39 0.59
C LEU A 83 -2.09 1.74 -0.69
N LEU A 84 -2.52 0.73 -1.45
CA LEU A 84 -3.43 0.94 -2.56
C LEU A 84 -4.87 0.91 -2.06
N LEU A 85 -5.60 2.01 -2.28
CA LEU A 85 -6.97 2.19 -1.82
C LEU A 85 -8.00 1.79 -2.88
N VAL A 86 -7.80 2.21 -4.13
CA VAL A 86 -8.76 2.03 -5.23
C VAL A 86 -8.01 1.92 -6.55
N MET A 87 -8.55 1.10 -7.46
CA MET A 87 -8.16 1.05 -8.86
C MET A 87 -9.32 1.56 -9.71
N VAL A 88 -9.05 2.49 -10.62
CA VAL A 88 -10.04 2.97 -11.59
C VAL A 88 -9.48 2.67 -12.98
N TYR A 89 -10.14 1.79 -13.71
CA TYR A 89 -9.86 1.69 -15.15
C TYR A 89 -10.41 2.93 -15.84
N HIS A 90 -9.58 3.54 -16.67
CA HIS A 90 -10.01 4.62 -17.52
C HIS A 90 -11.24 4.15 -18.33
N LEU A 91 -12.33 4.90 -18.20
CA LEU A 91 -13.58 4.71 -18.91
C LEU A 91 -13.34 4.81 -20.43
N ILE A 92 -13.00 3.69 -21.09
CA ILE A 92 -13.07 3.55 -22.56
C ILE A 92 -13.86 2.28 -22.87
N ILE A 93 -15.12 2.28 -22.46
CA ILE A 93 -16.21 1.83 -23.33
C ILE A 93 -16.59 3.04 -24.20
N LEU A 94 -15.64 3.53 -24.99
CA LEU A 94 -15.89 4.39 -26.16
C LEU A 94 -15.67 3.59 -27.46
N SER A 95 -15.91 2.27 -27.42
CA SER A 95 -15.90 1.42 -28.63
C SER A 95 -17.07 0.43 -28.67
N ILE A 96 -18.10 0.63 -27.86
CA ILE A 96 -19.43 0.06 -28.17
C ILE A 96 -20.24 1.23 -28.73
N GLY A 97 -20.08 1.43 -30.03
CA GLY A 97 -20.69 2.48 -30.85
C GLY A 97 -20.17 2.33 -32.27
#